data_AF-A0A2T3B745-F1
#
_entry.id   AF-A0A2T3B745-F1
#
_cell.length_a   1.000
_cell.length_b   1.000
_cell.length_c   1.000
_cell.angle_alpha   90.00
_cell.angle_beta   90.00
_cell.angle_gamma   90.00
#
_symmetry.space_group_name_H-M   'P 1'
#
loop_
_entity.id
_entity.type
_entity.pdbx_description
1 polymer ?
#
loop_
_entity_poly.entity_id
_entity_poly.type
_entity_poly.pdbx_seq_one_letter_code
_entity_poly.pdbx_strand_id
1 'polypeptide(L)'
;MEERNPITFPLEGEAKYHLIGTHTRYSSWTSRVALVLEYFQLPHKTTFIKLADVKKHSKSGLVPLLVPVSPKIDIQINESLSICEFLAESHPELPLWPKDRELRALARSAVSEMHSGFQEIRNTYHTNFIAKYTGKIPITEQGRKEIDRILFLWDQSRAKTAQKLKELGDQDEGFLFGKFGIADAFFWPVLWRFRSYNLPLATASPEVLAWMKKMWSDPTIKMLIKDYFKQAEDPETSVDKYDDIFKGNPDICYGRFEENWEFMTA
;
A
#
# COMPACT_ATOMS: atom_id res chain seq x y z
N MET A 1 -17.37 10.92 -35.27
CA MET A 1 -16.77 11.20 -33.96
C MET A 1 -17.87 10.99 -32.95
N GLU A 2 -17.91 9.85 -32.27
CA GLU A 2 -18.91 9.61 -31.22
C GLU A 2 -18.58 10.49 -30.01
N GLU A 3 -19.54 11.31 -29.60
CA GLU A 3 -19.54 12.01 -28.33
C GLU A 3 -19.42 10.97 -27.21
N ARG A 4 -18.24 10.92 -26.57
CA ARG A 4 -18.06 10.14 -25.35
C ARG A 4 -18.78 10.88 -24.23
N ASN A 5 -19.98 10.42 -23.89
CA ASN A 5 -20.63 10.78 -22.64
C ASN A 5 -19.63 10.62 -21.48
N PRO A 6 -19.46 11.63 -20.61
CA PRO A 6 -18.70 11.46 -19.38
C PRO A 6 -19.29 10.27 -18.63
N ILE A 7 -18.43 9.39 -18.13
CA ILE A 7 -18.85 8.26 -17.30
C ILE A 7 -19.31 8.86 -15.97
N THR A 8 -20.57 9.26 -15.89
CA THR A 8 -21.21 9.72 -14.65
C THR A 8 -21.68 8.50 -13.88
N PHE A 9 -20.95 8.13 -12.83
CA PHE A 9 -21.46 7.19 -11.84
C PHE A 9 -22.34 7.95 -10.86
N PRO A 10 -23.58 7.50 -10.58
CA PRO A 10 -24.33 8.05 -9.45
C PRO A 10 -23.60 7.69 -8.15
N LEU A 11 -23.22 8.73 -7.42
CA LEU A 11 -22.74 8.63 -6.05
C LEU A 11 -23.91 8.98 -5.14
N GLU A 12 -24.16 8.14 -4.15
CA GLU A 12 -25.14 8.40 -3.10
C GLU A 12 -24.40 9.06 -1.91
N GLY A 13 -24.97 10.12 -1.32
CA GLY A 13 -24.48 10.75 -0.09
C GLY A 13 -23.35 11.79 -0.24
N GLU A 14 -22.47 11.89 0.78
CA GLU A 14 -21.41 12.91 0.94
C GLU A 14 -20.06 12.56 0.28
N ALA A 15 -20.01 11.51 -0.55
CA ALA A 15 -18.75 11.04 -1.14
C ALA A 15 -18.08 12.10 -2.03
N LYS A 16 -16.81 12.43 -1.73
CA LYS A 16 -15.99 13.41 -2.47
C LYS A 16 -15.08 12.78 -3.52
N TYR A 17 -14.86 11.48 -3.42
CA TYR A 17 -13.97 10.73 -4.31
C TYR A 17 -14.60 9.41 -4.74
N HIS A 18 -14.32 8.97 -5.96
CA HIS A 18 -14.62 7.62 -6.42
C HIS A 18 -13.30 6.91 -6.77
N LEU A 19 -12.91 5.96 -5.93
CA LEU A 19 -11.78 5.08 -6.18
C LEU A 19 -12.24 3.87 -7.00
N ILE A 20 -11.66 3.68 -8.19
CA ILE A 20 -11.85 2.48 -8.99
C ILE A 20 -10.54 1.70 -8.99
N GLY A 21 -10.61 0.44 -8.56
CA GLY A 21 -9.45 -0.41 -8.34
C GLY A 21 -9.76 -1.88 -8.53
N THR A 22 -8.73 -2.73 -8.46
CA THR A 22 -8.92 -4.18 -8.28
C THR A 22 -8.86 -4.50 -6.78
N HIS A 23 -9.37 -5.68 -6.39
CA HIS A 23 -9.44 -6.13 -5.00
C HIS A 23 -8.12 -5.92 -4.24
N THR A 24 -8.20 -5.22 -3.12
CA THR A 24 -7.04 -4.78 -2.33
C THR A 24 -6.26 -5.92 -1.71
N ARG A 25 -6.85 -7.12 -1.53
CA ARG A 25 -6.10 -8.33 -1.13
C ARG A 25 -5.01 -8.73 -2.14
N TYR A 26 -5.18 -8.41 -3.42
CA TYR A 26 -4.18 -8.70 -4.47
C TYR A 26 -3.47 -7.45 -5.01
N SER A 27 -4.12 -6.30 -4.99
CA SER A 27 -3.60 -5.09 -5.64
C SER A 27 -2.88 -4.17 -4.67
N SER A 28 -1.54 -4.26 -4.67
CA SER A 28 -0.69 -3.31 -3.94
C SER A 28 -0.92 -1.84 -4.33
N TRP A 29 -1.32 -1.57 -5.57
CA TRP A 29 -1.50 -0.20 -6.06
C TRP A 29 -2.78 0.42 -5.49
N THR A 30 -3.91 -0.28 -5.64
CA THR A 30 -5.19 0.12 -5.04
C THR A 30 -5.12 0.19 -3.52
N SER A 31 -4.42 -0.74 -2.85
CA SER A 31 -4.33 -0.74 -1.38
C SER A 31 -3.58 0.48 -0.84
N ARG A 32 -2.62 1.04 -1.58
CA ARG A 32 -1.94 2.29 -1.20
C ARG A 32 -2.91 3.46 -1.10
N VAL A 33 -3.78 3.61 -2.09
CA VAL A 33 -4.75 4.70 -2.15
C VAL A 33 -5.88 4.48 -1.13
N ALA A 34 -6.43 3.28 -1.10
CA ALA A 34 -7.50 2.93 -0.15
C ALA A 34 -7.05 3.17 1.30
N LEU A 35 -5.83 2.76 1.64
CA LEU A 35 -5.30 2.98 2.98
C LEU A 35 -5.18 4.48 3.34
N VAL A 36 -4.78 5.34 2.41
CA VAL A 36 -4.76 6.80 2.65
C VAL A 36 -6.18 7.34 2.85
N LEU A 37 -7.12 6.99 1.97
CA LEU A 37 -8.51 7.46 2.05
C LEU A 37 -9.17 7.06 3.37
N GLU A 38 -9.03 5.80 3.77
CA GLU A 38 -9.61 5.26 4.99
C GLU A 38 -8.94 5.81 6.26
N TYR A 39 -7.60 5.87 6.29
CA TYR A 39 -6.88 6.34 7.47
C TYR A 39 -7.22 7.79 7.83
N PHE A 40 -7.38 8.63 6.81
CA PHE A 40 -7.77 10.03 6.98
C PHE A 40 -9.29 10.26 6.91
N GLN A 41 -10.09 9.19 6.85
CA GLN A 41 -11.56 9.23 6.80
C GLN A 41 -12.08 10.18 5.70
N LEU A 42 -11.42 10.16 4.54
CA LEU A 42 -11.81 10.97 3.40
C LEU A 42 -13.07 10.34 2.76
N PRO A 43 -14.21 11.07 2.68
CA PRO A 43 -15.45 10.51 2.16
C PRO A 43 -15.30 10.05 0.71
N HIS A 44 -15.48 8.76 0.47
CA HIS A 44 -15.29 8.19 -0.87
C HIS A 44 -16.18 6.97 -1.11
N LYS A 45 -16.39 6.65 -2.38
CA LYS A 45 -16.92 5.37 -2.85
C LYS A 45 -15.78 4.57 -3.45
N THR A 46 -15.73 3.27 -3.16
CA THR A 46 -14.81 2.34 -3.81
C THR A 46 -15.58 1.40 -4.73
N THR A 47 -15.08 1.17 -5.94
CA THR A 47 -15.58 0.14 -6.85
C THR A 47 -14.45 -0.78 -7.24
N PHE A 48 -14.54 -2.03 -6.78
CA PHE A 48 -13.63 -3.08 -7.20
C PHE A 48 -14.10 -3.70 -8.50
N ILE A 49 -13.20 -3.79 -9.47
CA ILE A 49 -13.43 -4.42 -10.76
C ILE A 49 -12.48 -5.61 -10.93
N LYS A 50 -12.87 -6.59 -11.75
CA LYS A 50 -12.01 -7.72 -12.10
C LYS A 50 -10.84 -7.22 -12.97
N LEU A 51 -9.69 -7.88 -12.87
CA LEU A 51 -8.51 -7.52 -13.66
C LEU A 51 -8.78 -7.53 -15.17
N ALA A 52 -9.61 -8.46 -15.65
CA ALA A 52 -10.02 -8.56 -17.05
C ALA A 52 -10.88 -7.37 -17.53
N ASP A 53 -11.55 -6.67 -16.61
CA ASP A 53 -12.46 -5.57 -16.93
C ASP A 53 -11.80 -4.19 -16.85
N VAL A 54 -10.54 -4.10 -16.41
CA VAL A 54 -9.84 -2.82 -16.21
C VAL A 54 -9.90 -1.92 -17.46
N LYS A 55 -9.72 -2.48 -18.66
CA LYS A 55 -9.77 -1.72 -19.92
C LYS A 55 -11.15 -1.15 -20.24
N LYS A 56 -12.22 -1.67 -19.64
CA LYS A 56 -13.60 -1.15 -19.80
C LYS A 56 -13.83 0.11 -18.97
N HIS A 57 -13.07 0.28 -17.87
CA HIS A 57 -13.25 1.37 -16.91
C HIS A 57 -12.12 2.40 -16.92
N SER A 58 -10.91 2.01 -17.32
CA SER A 58 -9.72 2.86 -17.32
C SER A 58 -9.18 3.05 -18.73
N LYS A 59 -9.06 4.32 -19.16
CA LYS A 59 -8.48 4.68 -20.47
C LYS A 59 -7.01 4.25 -20.59
N SER A 60 -6.27 4.23 -19.48
CA SER A 60 -4.86 3.79 -19.45
C SER A 60 -4.74 2.26 -19.46
N GLY A 61 -5.84 1.53 -19.22
CA GLY A 61 -5.80 0.09 -19.00
C GLY A 61 -5.18 -0.31 -17.66
N LEU A 62 -4.99 0.65 -16.74
CA LEU A 62 -4.41 0.45 -15.42
C LEU A 62 -5.30 1.02 -14.32
N VAL A 63 -5.18 0.47 -13.12
CA VAL A 63 -5.84 0.93 -11.89
C VAL A 63 -4.83 0.86 -10.72
N PRO A 64 -4.98 1.66 -9.65
CA PRO A 64 -6.14 2.50 -9.31
C PRO A 64 -6.27 3.73 -10.19
N LEU A 65 -7.51 4.21 -10.30
CA LEU A 65 -7.81 5.57 -10.73
C LEU A 65 -8.77 6.22 -9.73
N LEU A 66 -8.68 7.53 -9.59
CA LEU A 66 -9.55 8.33 -8.74
C LEU A 66 -10.33 9.33 -9.60
N VAL A 67 -11.63 9.43 -9.36
CA VAL A 67 -12.48 10.50 -9.91
C VAL A 67 -12.90 11.42 -8.78
N PRO A 68 -12.40 12.67 -8.73
CA PRO A 68 -12.88 13.66 -7.77
C PRO A 68 -14.32 14.07 -8.10
N VAL A 69 -15.13 14.27 -7.07
CA VAL A 69 -16.53 14.72 -7.20
C VAL A 69 -16.54 16.22 -6.99
N SER A 70 -16.34 16.96 -8.09
CA SER A 70 -16.24 18.42 -8.03
C SER A 70 -16.86 19.05 -9.27
N PRO A 71 -17.67 20.11 -9.13
CA PRO A 71 -18.18 20.85 -10.29
C PRO A 71 -17.07 21.56 -11.08
N LYS A 72 -15.85 21.66 -10.52
CA LYS A 72 -14.71 22.35 -11.14
C LYS A 72 -13.66 21.41 -11.71
N ILE A 73 -13.70 20.13 -11.37
CA ILE A 73 -12.66 19.15 -11.73
C ILE A 73 -13.35 17.93 -12.33
N ASP A 74 -13.28 17.81 -13.64
CA ASP A 74 -13.79 16.66 -14.40
C ASP A 74 -12.61 15.92 -15.07
N ILE A 75 -11.83 15.20 -14.26
CA ILE A 75 -10.68 14.43 -14.70
C ILE A 75 -10.64 13.04 -14.04
N GLN A 76 -9.95 12.10 -14.67
CA GLN A 76 -9.53 10.84 -14.06
C GLN A 76 -8.06 10.93 -13.68
N ILE A 77 -7.75 10.77 -12.40
CA ILE A 77 -6.37 10.77 -11.90
C ILE A 77 -5.90 9.32 -11.86
N ASN A 78 -4.88 9.00 -12.65
CA ASN A 78 -4.27 7.68 -12.71
C ASN A 78 -3.00 7.66 -11.84
N GLU A 79 -2.49 6.47 -11.54
CA GLU A 79 -1.31 6.21 -10.72
C GLU A 79 -1.47 6.47 -9.22
N SER A 80 -1.07 5.50 -8.39
CA SER A 80 -1.28 5.58 -6.94
C SER A 80 -0.56 6.78 -6.31
N LEU A 81 0.62 7.16 -6.84
CA LEU A 81 1.38 8.30 -6.30
C LEU A 81 0.77 9.63 -6.70
N SER A 82 0.37 9.78 -7.97
CA SER A 82 -0.32 10.99 -8.42
C SER A 82 -1.65 11.19 -7.70
N ILE A 83 -2.38 10.10 -7.42
CA ILE A 83 -3.62 10.16 -6.63
C ILE A 83 -3.32 10.65 -5.21
N CYS A 84 -2.31 10.09 -4.54
CA CYS A 84 -1.96 10.52 -3.18
C CYS A 84 -1.42 11.97 -3.13
N GLU A 85 -0.68 12.43 -4.13
CA GLU A 85 -0.26 13.85 -4.21
C GLU A 85 -1.48 14.77 -4.42
N PHE A 86 -2.44 14.39 -5.26
CA PHE A 86 -3.69 15.15 -5.40
C PHE A 86 -4.48 15.22 -4.10
N LEU A 87 -4.55 14.13 -3.34
CA LEU A 87 -5.17 14.13 -2.01
C LEU A 87 -4.40 15.06 -1.05
N ALA A 88 -3.07 15.06 -1.09
CA ALA A 88 -2.24 15.96 -0.27
C ALA A 88 -2.41 17.44 -0.64
N GLU A 89 -2.57 17.77 -1.91
CA GLU A 89 -2.89 19.13 -2.37
C GLU A 89 -4.32 19.55 -2.00
N SER A 90 -5.26 18.61 -2.05
CA SER A 90 -6.68 18.86 -1.74
C SER A 90 -6.95 18.97 -0.23
N HIS A 91 -6.06 18.43 0.60
CA HIS A 91 -6.18 18.39 2.06
C HIS A 91 -4.89 18.88 2.75
N PRO A 92 -4.50 20.15 2.58
CA PRO A 92 -3.27 20.70 3.17
C PRO A 92 -3.28 20.72 4.70
N GLU A 93 -4.45 20.59 5.33
CA GLU A 93 -4.62 20.47 6.78
C GLU A 93 -4.17 19.11 7.33
N LEU A 94 -4.15 18.07 6.51
CA LEU A 94 -3.82 16.71 6.92
C LEU A 94 -2.32 16.41 6.83
N PRO A 95 -1.76 15.59 7.73
CA PRO A 95 -0.34 15.22 7.72
C PRO A 95 0.00 14.13 6.70
N LEU A 96 -0.53 14.22 5.47
CA LEU A 96 -0.27 13.27 4.37
C LEU A 96 1.23 13.18 4.01
N TRP A 97 1.89 14.32 4.13
CA TRP A 97 3.35 14.47 4.11
C TRP A 97 3.83 15.20 5.37
N PRO A 98 5.08 15.01 5.80
CA PRO A 98 5.68 15.83 6.86
C PRO A 98 5.57 17.34 6.58
N LYS A 99 5.36 18.14 7.63
CA LYS A 99 5.33 19.62 7.52
C LYS A 99 6.72 20.21 7.32
N ASP A 100 7.72 19.64 7.98
CA ASP A 100 9.12 20.01 7.78
C ASP A 100 9.57 19.70 6.33
N ARG A 101 10.30 20.64 5.73
CA ARG A 101 10.70 20.56 4.33
C ARG A 101 11.69 19.41 4.07
N GLU A 102 12.61 19.18 5.01
CA GLU A 102 13.64 18.14 4.88
C GLU A 102 13.00 16.75 4.99
N LEU A 103 12.18 16.52 6.03
CA LEU A 103 11.44 15.27 6.19
C LEU A 103 10.49 15.01 5.02
N ARG A 104 9.81 16.04 4.50
CA ARG A 104 8.95 15.89 3.32
C ARG A 104 9.73 15.49 2.07
N ALA A 105 10.92 16.05 1.87
CA ALA A 105 11.77 15.67 0.74
C ALA A 105 12.25 14.21 0.88
N LEU A 106 12.66 13.79 2.08
CA LEU A 106 13.04 12.41 2.36
C LEU A 106 11.88 11.43 2.17
N ALA A 107 10.69 11.77 2.65
CA ALA A 107 9.49 10.95 2.50
C ALA A 107 9.11 10.75 1.02
N ARG A 108 9.11 11.83 0.23
CA ARG A 108 8.85 11.75 -1.21
C ARG A 108 9.91 10.95 -1.96
N SER A 109 11.18 11.06 -1.55
CA SER A 109 12.27 10.27 -2.12
C SER A 109 12.08 8.78 -1.86
N ALA A 110 11.80 8.40 -0.60
CA ALA A 110 11.54 7.01 -0.21
C ALA A 110 10.33 6.41 -0.94
N VAL A 111 9.25 7.19 -1.06
CA VAL A 111 8.04 6.79 -1.80
C VAL A 111 8.32 6.63 -3.29
N SER A 112 9.09 7.54 -3.90
CA SER A 112 9.46 7.45 -5.31
C SER A 112 10.34 6.22 -5.57
N GLU A 113 11.32 5.96 -4.72
CA GLU A 113 12.15 4.75 -4.81
C GLU A 113 11.30 3.47 -4.69
N MET A 114 10.32 3.43 -3.79
CA MET A 114 9.36 2.32 -3.72
C MET A 114 8.46 2.22 -4.96
N HIS A 115 8.05 3.35 -5.51
CA HIS A 115 7.14 3.39 -6.64
C HIS A 115 7.80 2.88 -7.94
N SER A 116 9.01 3.35 -8.24
CA SER A 116 9.73 3.02 -9.49
C SER A 116 10.79 1.92 -9.34
N GLY A 117 11.24 1.62 -8.13
CA GLY A 117 12.28 0.64 -7.83
C GLY A 117 11.75 -0.73 -7.41
N PHE A 118 12.61 -1.49 -6.74
CA PHE A 118 12.36 -2.81 -6.17
C PHE A 118 11.64 -3.78 -7.10
N GLN A 119 12.11 -3.87 -8.35
CA GLN A 119 11.42 -4.60 -9.40
C GLN A 119 11.44 -6.10 -9.14
N GLU A 120 12.57 -6.63 -8.66
CA GLU A 120 12.70 -8.05 -8.34
C GLU A 120 11.70 -8.44 -7.25
N ILE A 121 11.62 -7.65 -6.16
CA ILE A 121 10.67 -7.94 -5.10
C ILE A 121 9.22 -7.86 -5.59
N ARG A 122 8.90 -6.85 -6.40
CA ARG A 122 7.52 -6.63 -6.88
C ARG A 122 7.06 -7.67 -7.89
N ASN A 123 7.97 -8.20 -8.71
CA ASN A 123 7.65 -9.13 -9.80
C ASN A 123 7.80 -10.59 -9.40
N THR A 124 8.69 -10.91 -8.46
CA THR A 124 8.90 -12.30 -7.99
C THR A 124 7.95 -12.65 -6.84
N TYR A 125 7.72 -11.72 -5.91
CA TYR A 125 6.89 -11.93 -4.72
C TYR A 125 5.58 -11.15 -4.84
N HIS A 126 4.63 -11.72 -5.57
CA HIS A 126 3.34 -11.08 -5.82
C HIS A 126 2.55 -10.83 -4.53
N THR A 127 1.65 -9.85 -4.53
CA THR A 127 0.77 -9.60 -3.39
C THR A 127 -0.44 -10.51 -3.39
N ASN A 128 -0.59 -11.25 -2.29
CA ASN A 128 -1.84 -11.87 -1.85
C ASN A 128 -1.84 -11.76 -0.33
N PHE A 129 -2.63 -10.84 0.22
CA PHE A 129 -2.55 -10.45 1.62
C PHE A 129 -2.68 -11.64 2.59
N ILE A 130 -3.54 -12.60 2.25
CA ILE A 130 -3.82 -13.76 3.09
C ILE A 130 -2.83 -14.91 2.88
N ALA A 131 -1.98 -14.86 1.85
CA ALA A 131 -1.08 -15.96 1.54
C ALA A 131 0.04 -16.09 2.58
N LYS A 132 0.35 -17.34 2.94
CA LYS A 132 1.44 -17.73 3.81
C LYS A 132 2.26 -18.81 3.12
N TYR A 133 3.55 -18.56 2.94
CA TYR A 133 4.48 -19.56 2.43
C TYR A 133 5.50 -19.93 3.50
N THR A 134 5.79 -21.22 3.61
CA THR A 134 6.87 -21.76 4.47
C THR A 134 7.75 -22.72 3.68
N GLY A 135 8.94 -23.03 4.19
CA GLY A 135 9.93 -23.85 3.50
C GLY A 135 11.03 -23.02 2.83
N LYS A 136 11.60 -23.52 1.74
CA LYS A 136 12.75 -22.90 1.06
C LYS A 136 12.30 -21.92 -0.01
N ILE A 137 11.85 -20.74 0.42
CA ILE A 137 11.48 -19.67 -0.52
C ILE A 137 12.74 -19.18 -1.25
N PRO A 138 12.81 -19.27 -2.60
CA PRO A 138 14.00 -18.85 -3.33
C PRO A 138 14.13 -17.34 -3.28
N ILE A 139 15.29 -16.86 -2.80
CA ILE A 139 15.66 -15.43 -2.85
C ILE A 139 16.82 -15.25 -3.81
N THR A 140 16.54 -14.60 -4.94
CA THR A 140 17.54 -14.22 -5.94
C THR A 140 18.56 -13.25 -5.35
N GLU A 141 19.75 -13.16 -5.94
CA GLU A 141 20.77 -12.19 -5.49
C GLU A 141 20.24 -10.76 -5.54
N GLN A 142 19.54 -10.41 -6.62
CA GLN A 142 18.89 -9.10 -6.76
C GLN A 142 17.80 -8.89 -5.70
N GLY A 143 17.01 -9.92 -5.38
CA GLY A 143 15.98 -9.85 -4.35
C GLY A 143 16.58 -9.58 -2.98
N ARG A 144 17.73 -10.21 -2.67
CA ARG A 144 18.48 -9.94 -1.43
C ARG A 144 18.96 -8.48 -1.38
N LYS A 145 19.58 -7.98 -2.46
CA LYS A 145 20.02 -6.58 -2.56
C LYS A 145 18.88 -5.59 -2.35
N GLU A 146 17.71 -5.87 -2.95
CA GLU A 146 16.52 -5.04 -2.78
C GLU A 146 15.95 -5.11 -1.35
N ILE A 147 15.94 -6.28 -0.72
CA ILE A 147 15.53 -6.43 0.69
C ILE A 147 16.44 -5.59 1.59
N ASP A 148 17.75 -5.74 1.45
CA ASP A 148 18.73 -4.99 2.23
C ASP A 148 18.59 -3.48 2.00
N ARG A 149 18.34 -3.05 0.75
CA ARG A 149 18.10 -1.64 0.43
C ARG A 149 16.82 -1.09 1.07
N ILE A 150 15.74 -1.87 1.06
CA ILE A 150 14.46 -1.49 1.70
C ILE A 150 14.66 -1.31 3.21
N LEU A 151 15.30 -2.27 3.88
CA LEU A 151 15.56 -2.21 5.32
C LEU A 151 16.44 -1.00 5.66
N PHE A 152 17.52 -0.78 4.90
CA PHE A 152 18.39 0.38 5.07
C PHE A 152 17.68 1.72 4.80
N LEU A 153 16.75 1.76 3.85
CA LEU A 153 15.93 2.95 3.58
C LEU A 153 15.01 3.26 4.77
N TRP A 154 14.37 2.25 5.35
CA TRP A 154 13.52 2.42 6.52
C TRP A 154 14.32 2.85 7.76
N ASP A 155 15.49 2.24 7.99
CA ASP A 155 16.37 2.60 9.11
C ASP A 155 16.80 4.07 9.03
N GLN A 156 17.28 4.52 7.87
CA GLN A 156 17.66 5.92 7.67
C GLN A 156 16.47 6.86 7.83
N SER A 157 15.29 6.48 7.32
CA SER A 157 14.09 7.29 7.42
C SER A 157 13.67 7.47 8.88
N ARG A 158 13.64 6.40 9.66
CA ARG A 158 13.32 6.44 11.10
C ARG A 158 14.36 7.22 11.89
N ALA A 159 15.66 6.97 11.66
CA ALA A 159 16.73 7.68 12.36
C ALA A 159 16.71 9.19 12.11
N LYS A 160 16.58 9.61 10.84
CA LYS A 160 16.50 11.04 10.46
C LYS A 160 15.24 11.70 10.99
N THR A 161 14.11 11.01 10.91
CA THR A 161 12.83 11.49 11.44
C THR A 161 12.90 11.72 12.95
N ALA A 162 13.34 10.72 13.71
CA ALA A 162 13.41 10.84 15.18
C ALA A 162 14.34 11.99 15.61
N GLN A 163 15.50 12.13 14.95
CA GLN A 163 16.40 13.25 15.19
C GLN A 163 15.72 14.60 14.91
N LYS A 164 15.13 14.76 13.71
CA LYS A 164 14.56 16.03 13.27
C LYS A 164 13.34 16.44 14.08
N LEU A 165 12.45 15.49 14.42
CA LEU A 165 11.28 15.78 15.26
C LEU A 165 11.69 16.21 16.67
N LYS A 166 12.74 15.59 17.23
CA LYS A 166 13.30 16.03 18.52
C LYS A 166 13.85 17.45 18.46
N GLU A 167 14.54 17.83 17.39
CA GLU A 167 15.04 19.19 17.18
C GLU A 167 13.90 20.22 17.05
N LEU A 168 12.80 19.84 16.40
CA LEU A 168 11.62 20.67 16.20
C LEU A 168 10.71 20.72 17.44
N GLY A 169 10.87 19.80 18.39
CA GLY A 169 9.93 19.62 19.50
C GLY A 169 8.58 19.03 19.06
N ASP A 170 8.54 18.38 17.89
CA ASP A 170 7.34 17.78 17.31
C ASP A 170 7.13 16.35 17.82
N GLN A 171 5.87 15.89 17.78
CA GLN A 171 5.48 14.54 18.21
C GLN A 171 5.88 13.48 17.17
N ASP A 172 6.50 12.40 17.64
CA ASP A 172 6.72 11.15 16.89
C ASP A 172 5.66 10.11 17.32
N GLU A 173 4.79 9.70 16.41
CA GLU A 173 3.73 8.71 16.65
C GLU A 173 4.16 7.27 16.27
N GLY A 174 5.45 7.11 15.90
CA GLY A 174 6.06 5.83 15.57
C GLY A 174 5.87 5.38 14.13
N PHE A 175 5.36 6.25 13.26
CA PHE A 175 5.25 5.98 11.81
C PHE A 175 6.55 6.35 11.09
N LEU A 176 6.70 5.96 9.82
CA LEU A 176 7.99 6.02 9.13
C LEU A 176 8.60 7.43 9.11
N PHE A 177 7.75 8.47 9.01
CA PHE A 177 8.13 9.88 9.10
C PHE A 177 7.40 10.62 10.23
N GLY A 178 7.16 9.93 11.34
CA GLY A 178 6.63 10.51 12.58
C GLY A 178 5.17 10.18 12.76
N LYS A 179 4.31 10.81 11.94
CA LYS A 179 2.88 10.53 11.85
C LYS A 179 2.59 9.65 10.64
N PHE A 180 1.45 8.95 10.66
CA PHE A 180 1.03 8.17 9.50
C PHE A 180 0.90 9.08 8.29
N GLY A 181 1.43 8.65 7.15
CA GLY A 181 1.29 9.38 5.90
C GLY A 181 1.41 8.49 4.67
N ILE A 182 1.58 9.14 3.52
CA ILE A 182 1.66 8.46 2.22
C ILE A 182 2.82 7.45 2.18
N ALA A 183 3.93 7.75 2.87
CA ALA A 183 5.07 6.83 2.97
C ALA A 183 4.68 5.47 3.57
N ASP A 184 3.97 5.48 4.70
CA ASP A 184 3.48 4.26 5.35
C ASP A 184 2.56 3.46 4.43
N ALA A 185 1.64 4.16 3.74
CA ALA A 185 0.73 3.53 2.80
C ALA A 185 1.46 2.86 1.62
N PHE A 186 2.55 3.46 1.13
CA PHE A 186 3.35 2.92 0.03
C PHE A 186 4.14 1.67 0.38
N PHE A 187 4.61 1.58 1.62
CA PHE A 187 5.32 0.42 2.13
C PHE A 187 4.41 -0.64 2.75
N TRP A 188 3.13 -0.36 2.98
CA TRP A 188 2.19 -1.34 3.53
C TRP A 188 2.15 -2.67 2.75
N PRO A 189 2.01 -2.68 1.40
CA PRO A 189 2.05 -3.94 0.64
C PRO A 189 3.44 -4.58 0.56
N VAL A 190 4.49 -3.86 0.96
CA VAL A 190 5.83 -4.43 1.10
C VAL A 190 5.90 -5.22 2.39
N LEU A 191 5.37 -4.71 3.51
CA LEU A 191 5.26 -5.46 4.76
C LEU A 191 4.50 -6.78 4.57
N TRP A 192 3.50 -6.80 3.70
CA TRP A 192 2.80 -8.04 3.35
C TRP A 192 3.74 -9.07 2.74
N ARG A 193 4.64 -8.66 1.84
CA ARG A 193 5.62 -9.57 1.22
C ARG A 193 6.58 -10.13 2.26
N PHE A 194 7.08 -9.27 3.16
CA PHE A 194 7.92 -9.73 4.26
C PHE A 194 7.23 -10.82 5.09
N ARG A 195 5.93 -10.63 5.38
CA ARG A 195 5.10 -11.61 6.09
C ARG A 195 4.82 -12.88 5.27
N SER A 196 4.30 -12.74 4.05
CA SER A 196 3.83 -13.83 3.19
C SER A 196 4.95 -14.78 2.78
N TYR A 197 6.14 -14.25 2.52
CA TYR A 197 7.28 -15.01 2.01
C TYR A 197 8.37 -15.24 3.05
N ASN A 198 8.12 -14.86 4.31
CA ASN A 198 9.11 -14.92 5.39
C ASN A 198 10.46 -14.31 4.99
N LEU A 199 10.41 -13.12 4.36
CA LEU A 199 11.64 -12.45 3.90
C LEU A 199 12.47 -12.04 5.11
N PRO A 200 13.82 -12.11 5.02
CA PRO A 200 14.70 -11.87 6.14
C PRO A 200 14.58 -10.44 6.66
N LEU A 201 14.53 -10.30 7.99
CA LEU A 201 14.55 -9.03 8.73
C LEU A 201 15.86 -8.83 9.51
N ALA A 202 16.89 -9.64 9.24
CA ALA A 202 18.11 -9.70 10.04
C ALA A 202 18.87 -8.37 10.14
N THR A 203 18.70 -7.48 9.18
CA THR A 203 19.34 -6.15 9.14
C THR A 203 18.41 -5.01 9.57
N ALA A 204 17.16 -5.30 9.95
CA ALA A 204 16.23 -4.28 10.42
C ALA A 204 16.62 -3.77 11.82
N SER A 205 16.70 -2.45 12.00
CA SER A 205 16.91 -1.87 13.33
C SER A 205 15.69 -2.09 14.25
N PRO A 206 15.86 -1.96 15.59
CA PRO A 206 14.74 -1.98 16.53
C PRO A 206 13.65 -0.95 16.21
N GLU A 207 14.02 0.23 15.68
CA GLU A 207 13.09 1.28 15.29
C GLU A 207 12.23 0.87 14.08
N VAL A 208 12.82 0.16 13.12
CA VAL A 208 12.08 -0.39 11.97
C VAL A 208 11.15 -1.50 12.42
N LEU A 209 11.61 -2.41 13.29
CA LEU A 209 10.76 -3.46 13.85
C LEU A 209 9.58 -2.86 14.66
N ALA A 210 9.82 -1.78 15.41
CA ALA A 210 8.78 -1.05 16.13
C ALA A 210 7.77 -0.40 15.17
N TRP A 211 8.23 0.22 14.08
CA TRP A 211 7.36 0.75 13.03
C TRP A 211 6.55 -0.34 12.32
N MET A 212 7.16 -1.48 11.98
CA MET A 212 6.43 -2.62 11.40
C MET A 212 5.34 -3.10 12.36
N LYS A 213 5.65 -3.23 13.65
CA LYS A 213 4.67 -3.57 14.68
C LYS A 213 3.57 -2.51 14.78
N LYS A 214 3.90 -1.22 14.71
CA LYS A 214 2.93 -0.11 14.68
C LYS A 214 1.96 -0.29 13.51
N MET A 215 2.47 -0.52 12.30
CA MET A 215 1.63 -0.75 11.11
C MET A 215 0.69 -1.95 11.25
N TRP A 216 1.18 -3.08 11.78
CA TRP A 216 0.35 -4.28 11.96
C TRP A 216 -0.64 -4.18 13.13
N SER A 217 -0.37 -3.31 14.10
CA SER A 217 -1.18 -3.16 15.32
C SER A 217 -2.15 -1.98 15.28
N ASP A 218 -1.99 -1.05 14.33
CA ASP A 218 -2.81 0.14 14.21
C ASP A 218 -4.31 -0.21 14.01
N PRO A 219 -5.23 0.34 14.83
CA PRO A 219 -6.64 0.01 14.76
C PRO A 219 -7.29 0.30 13.40
N THR A 220 -6.91 1.42 12.77
CA THR A 220 -7.48 1.82 11.48
C THR A 220 -6.99 0.89 10.38
N ILE A 221 -5.70 0.55 10.37
CA ILE A 221 -5.16 -0.45 9.43
C ILE A 221 -5.80 -1.82 9.66
N LYS A 222 -6.01 -2.22 10.93
CA LYS A 222 -6.71 -3.47 11.27
C LYS A 222 -8.13 -3.52 10.72
N MET A 223 -8.84 -2.39 10.63
CA MET A 223 -10.16 -2.38 9.98
C MET A 223 -10.06 -2.74 8.49
N LEU A 224 -9.11 -2.16 7.74
CA LEU A 224 -8.90 -2.51 6.33
C LEU A 224 -8.47 -3.98 6.15
N ILE A 225 -7.71 -4.52 7.11
CA ILE A 225 -7.30 -5.92 7.10
C ILE A 225 -8.52 -6.84 7.07
N LYS A 226 -9.59 -6.52 7.81
CA LYS A 226 -10.84 -7.29 7.81
C LYS A 226 -11.45 -7.35 6.41
N ASP A 227 -11.42 -6.25 5.67
CA ASP A 227 -11.92 -6.22 4.30
C ASP A 227 -11.09 -7.10 3.36
N TYR A 228 -9.77 -7.21 3.56
CA TYR A 228 -8.95 -8.13 2.77
C TYR A 228 -9.30 -9.61 3.03
N PHE A 229 -9.62 -9.96 4.27
CA PHE A 229 -10.11 -11.29 4.63
C PHE A 229 -11.50 -11.55 4.08
N LYS A 230 -12.43 -10.60 4.22
CA LYS A 230 -13.77 -10.68 3.64
C LYS A 230 -13.74 -10.85 2.11
N GLN A 231 -12.86 -10.12 1.42
CA GLN A 231 -12.64 -10.34 -0.01
C GLN A 231 -12.24 -11.79 -0.29
N ALA A 232 -11.41 -12.41 0.56
CA ALA A 232 -10.98 -13.79 0.36
C ALA A 232 -12.06 -14.86 0.57
N GLU A 233 -13.18 -14.51 1.22
CA GLU A 233 -14.35 -15.38 1.37
C GLU A 233 -15.21 -15.42 0.10
N ASP A 234 -15.13 -14.39 -0.74
CA ASP A 234 -15.85 -14.30 -2.01
C ASP A 234 -15.00 -14.86 -3.17
N PRO A 235 -15.38 -16.01 -3.76
CA PRO A 235 -14.66 -16.63 -4.87
C PRO A 235 -14.55 -15.73 -6.11
N GLU A 236 -15.49 -14.79 -6.31
CA GLU A 236 -15.50 -13.89 -7.47
C GLU A 236 -14.38 -12.85 -7.43
N THR A 237 -13.75 -12.67 -6.27
CA THR A 237 -12.58 -11.80 -6.10
C THR A 237 -11.27 -12.49 -6.45
N SER A 238 -11.29 -13.83 -6.58
CA SER A 238 -10.07 -14.63 -6.73
C SER A 238 -9.35 -14.36 -8.05
N VAL A 239 -8.02 -14.48 -8.00
CA VAL A 239 -7.16 -14.40 -9.17
C VAL A 239 -6.18 -15.56 -9.13
N ASP A 240 -6.51 -16.67 -9.79
CA ASP A 240 -5.80 -17.96 -9.71
C ASP A 240 -4.28 -17.85 -9.81
N LYS A 241 -3.77 -17.01 -10.73
CA LYS A 241 -2.32 -16.80 -10.92
C LYS A 241 -1.59 -16.21 -9.71
N TYR A 242 -2.31 -15.65 -8.74
CA TYR A 242 -1.78 -15.02 -7.53
C TYR A 242 -2.16 -15.77 -6.25
N ASP A 243 -2.93 -16.85 -6.35
CA ASP A 243 -3.36 -17.61 -5.17
C ASP A 243 -2.22 -18.42 -4.57
N ASP A 244 -1.55 -19.24 -5.37
CA ASP A 244 -0.36 -20.00 -5.01
C ASP A 244 0.66 -19.90 -6.16
N ILE A 245 1.63 -19.00 -6.01
CA ILE A 245 2.66 -18.75 -7.03
C ILE A 245 3.76 -19.83 -7.04
N PHE A 246 3.79 -20.70 -6.03
CA PHE A 246 4.74 -21.81 -5.91
C PHE A 246 4.08 -23.17 -6.08
N LYS A 247 2.84 -23.21 -6.61
CA LYS A 247 2.08 -24.43 -6.81
C LYS A 247 2.89 -25.49 -7.54
N GLY A 248 3.03 -26.66 -6.89
CA GLY A 248 3.80 -27.79 -7.42
C GLY A 248 5.27 -27.83 -7.03
N ASN A 249 5.78 -26.84 -6.29
CA ASN A 249 7.12 -26.89 -5.71
C ASN A 249 7.12 -27.76 -4.43
N PRO A 250 7.89 -28.86 -4.34
CA PRO A 250 7.88 -29.76 -3.20
C PRO A 250 8.59 -29.20 -1.95
N ASP A 251 9.42 -28.17 -2.08
CA ASP A 251 10.15 -27.55 -0.96
C ASP A 251 9.40 -26.36 -0.31
N ILE A 252 8.21 -26.01 -0.82
CA ILE A 252 7.43 -24.85 -0.39
C ILE A 252 6.00 -25.26 -0.06
N CYS A 253 5.57 -24.95 1.16
CA CYS A 253 4.19 -25.15 1.59
C CYS A 253 3.41 -23.84 1.45
N TYR A 254 2.27 -23.91 0.78
CA TYR A 254 1.28 -22.85 0.76
C TYR A 254 0.24 -23.03 1.87
N GLY A 255 -0.13 -21.93 2.50
CA GLY A 255 -1.23 -21.83 3.44
C GLY A 255 -1.80 -20.41 3.46
N ARG A 256 -2.67 -20.16 4.43
CA ARG A 256 -3.28 -18.83 4.64
C ARG A 256 -3.02 -18.35 6.06
N PHE A 257 -2.78 -17.07 6.24
CA PHE A 257 -2.82 -16.45 7.56
C PHE A 257 -4.26 -16.42 8.07
N GLU A 258 -4.42 -16.47 9.39
CA GLU A 258 -5.69 -16.18 10.06
C GLU A 258 -5.81 -14.68 10.33
N GLU A 259 -7.05 -14.19 10.48
CA GLU A 259 -7.31 -12.77 10.73
C GLU A 259 -6.68 -12.26 12.04
N ASN A 260 -6.58 -13.13 13.03
CA ASN A 260 -5.99 -12.85 14.34
C ASN A 260 -4.45 -12.88 14.35
N TRP A 261 -3.78 -13.06 13.21
CA TRP A 261 -2.32 -13.09 13.16
C TRP A 261 -1.72 -11.77 13.69
N GLU A 262 -0.68 -11.89 14.51
CA GLU A 262 0.05 -10.76 15.07
C GLU A 262 1.52 -10.77 14.64
N PHE A 263 2.07 -9.58 14.40
CA PHE A 263 3.49 -9.41 14.13
C PHE A 263 4.28 -9.50 15.44
N MET A 264 5.11 -10.54 15.53
CA MET A 264 6.02 -10.78 16.65
C MET A 264 7.45 -10.46 16.22
N THR A 265 8.13 -9.59 16.96
CA THR A 265 9.57 -9.42 16.85
C THR A 265 10.23 -10.58 17.58
N ALA A 266 11.01 -11.39 16.87
CA ALA A 266 11.81 -12.46 17.47
C ALA A 266 12.88 -11.90 18.40
#